data_AF-A0A4U6PB06-F1
#
_entry.id   AF-A0A4U6PB06-F1
#
_cell.length_a   1.000
_cell.length_b   1.000
_cell.length_c   1.000
_cell.angle_alpha   90.00
_cell.angle_beta   90.00
_cell.angle_gamma   90.00
#
_symmetry.space_group_name_H-M   'P 1'
#
loop_
_entity.id
_entity.type
_entity.pdbx_description
1 polymer ?
#
loop_
_entity_poly.entity_id
_entity_poly.type
_entity_poly.pdbx_seq_one_letter_code
_entity_poly.pdbx_strand_id
1 'polypeptide(L)'
;MKKRLLVSIALLAATILTSGGQVTAQETAMPAATVTLHSDKPGARVDRRIFSQFAEHLGYGIYGGIWVGPESKIPNTRGYRNDVVAALKALSVPLVRWPGGCFADEYHWREGVGPRGKRPVKINTHWGGVAEPNSFGTHEFMDFAELIGAEAYVSGNVGNGSPAEMAEWVEYMTAPAGTLAQERAKNGRKKPWKLPMFGIGNELWGCGGNMRAEYAADITRRYATFVKAPYGVKILKIASGANSRDYDWTDVMMRVAGKSIDGIGLHYYTHPTRGKVKGSATQFTETDYARTLASTLVMEELLEKHGAIMDKYDPEKRVNLAVDEWGIWTDVEPGTNPGFLYQQNSMRDAIIAALNINLFARHADRVRMTNIAQMVNVLQAMILTRDDKMVMTPTYHVFDMYKPFQDATFLPLELASPWYSRDQWAMPALSAAAVRDSAGIVHIALTNTDPNRPMTVTAKLEGVTASMVEGRILTAPSVQSHNDFGSPDVVRPVPFSGATLSQGALTVTLPEHSVVMLTLGQVTRN
;
A
#
# COMPACT_ATOMS: atom_id res chain seq x y z
N MET A 1 -26.15 -82.60 -53.93
CA MET A 1 -25.35 -81.68 -53.09
C MET A 1 -26.25 -81.07 -52.02
N LYS A 2 -25.74 -81.02 -50.78
CA LYS A 2 -26.42 -80.74 -49.49
C LYS A 2 -27.07 -79.34 -49.45
N LYS A 3 -28.37 -79.21 -49.15
CA LYS A 3 -29.03 -78.85 -47.86
C LYS A 3 -28.53 -77.57 -47.14
N ARG A 4 -29.49 -76.64 -46.96
CA ARG A 4 -29.79 -75.70 -45.84
C ARG A 4 -28.77 -74.60 -45.48
N LEU A 5 -29.25 -73.34 -45.42
CA LEU A 5 -29.48 -72.63 -44.15
C LEU A 5 -30.36 -71.38 -44.34
N LEU A 6 -31.47 -71.30 -43.60
CA LEU A 6 -32.22 -70.08 -43.34
C LEU A 6 -31.53 -69.32 -42.20
N VAL A 7 -31.50 -67.98 -42.28
CA VAL A 7 -31.34 -67.12 -41.11
C VAL A 7 -32.41 -66.04 -41.17
N SER A 8 -33.34 -66.12 -40.22
CA SER A 8 -34.33 -65.09 -39.92
C SER A 8 -33.74 -64.14 -38.88
N ILE A 9 -33.78 -62.83 -39.13
CA ILE A 9 -33.57 -61.81 -38.09
C ILE A 9 -34.82 -60.94 -38.07
N ALA A 10 -35.57 -61.05 -36.97
CA ALA A 10 -36.68 -60.18 -36.64
C ALA A 10 -36.13 -58.87 -36.05
N LEU A 11 -36.54 -57.73 -36.60
CA LEU A 11 -36.32 -56.43 -35.97
C LEU A 11 -37.56 -56.05 -35.15
N LEU A 12 -37.37 -55.97 -33.83
CA LEU A 12 -38.32 -55.48 -32.86
C LEU A 12 -38.27 -53.94 -32.87
N ALA A 13 -39.37 -53.27 -33.22
CA ALA A 13 -39.48 -51.82 -33.09
C ALA A 13 -39.77 -51.46 -31.63
N ALA A 14 -38.80 -50.82 -30.96
CA ALA A 14 -38.99 -50.23 -29.63
C ALA A 14 -39.26 -48.73 -29.78
N THR A 15 -40.48 -48.31 -29.47
CA THR A 15 -40.91 -46.92 -29.39
C THR A 15 -40.34 -46.31 -28.11
N ILE A 16 -39.31 -45.46 -28.22
CA ILE A 16 -38.80 -44.66 -27.11
C ILE A 16 -39.66 -43.39 -27.00
N LEU A 17 -40.50 -43.33 -25.97
CA LEU A 17 -41.15 -42.10 -25.52
C LEU A 17 -40.09 -41.19 -24.89
N THR A 18 -39.70 -40.14 -25.60
CA THR A 18 -38.87 -39.06 -25.06
C THR A 18 -39.75 -38.13 -24.21
N SER A 19 -39.72 -38.34 -22.89
CA SER A 19 -40.20 -37.33 -21.94
C SER A 19 -39.27 -36.13 -21.99
N GLY A 20 -39.71 -35.04 -22.62
CA GLY A 20 -39.02 -33.75 -22.61
C GLY A 20 -39.01 -33.19 -21.19
N GLY A 21 -37.93 -33.45 -20.45
CA GLY A 21 -37.61 -32.71 -19.24
C GLY A 21 -37.17 -31.31 -19.64
N GLN A 22 -37.99 -30.30 -19.37
CA GLN A 22 -37.55 -28.91 -19.36
C GLN A 22 -36.47 -28.79 -18.27
N VAL A 23 -35.22 -28.69 -18.70
CA VAL A 23 -34.14 -28.22 -17.83
C VAL A 23 -34.40 -26.72 -17.66
N THR A 24 -35.12 -26.36 -16.61
CA THR A 24 -35.11 -24.99 -16.12
C THR A 24 -33.69 -24.70 -15.67
N ALA A 25 -32.99 -23.84 -16.40
CA ALA A 25 -31.75 -23.25 -15.92
C ALA A 25 -32.10 -22.55 -14.60
N GLN A 26 -31.71 -23.15 -13.49
CA GLN A 26 -31.84 -22.54 -12.18
C GLN A 26 -30.89 -21.34 -12.20
N GLU A 27 -31.42 -20.15 -12.49
CA GLU A 27 -30.70 -18.89 -12.28
C GLU A 27 -30.20 -18.93 -10.84
N THR A 28 -28.89 -19.11 -10.68
CA THR A 28 -28.26 -19.07 -9.37
C THR A 28 -28.43 -17.63 -8.89
N ALA A 29 -29.24 -17.45 -7.84
CA ALA A 29 -29.49 -16.13 -7.28
C ALA A 29 -28.16 -15.43 -6.99
N MET A 30 -28.05 -14.15 -7.35
CA MET A 30 -26.86 -13.36 -7.10
C MET A 30 -26.47 -13.46 -5.60
N PRO A 31 -25.20 -13.72 -5.27
CA PRO A 31 -24.73 -13.70 -3.89
C PRO A 31 -25.15 -12.41 -3.20
N ALA A 32 -25.60 -12.52 -1.96
CA ALA A 32 -26.03 -11.38 -1.15
C ALA A 32 -25.09 -11.17 0.03
N ALA A 33 -24.74 -9.91 0.30
CA ALA A 33 -24.01 -9.48 1.48
C ALA A 33 -24.80 -8.41 2.23
N THR A 34 -24.60 -8.32 3.53
CA THR A 34 -25.23 -7.29 4.37
C THR A 34 -24.19 -6.50 5.14
N VAL A 35 -24.42 -5.20 5.26
CA VAL A 35 -23.60 -4.27 6.04
C VAL A 35 -24.52 -3.53 7.02
N THR A 36 -24.09 -3.35 8.26
CA THR A 36 -24.69 -2.37 9.17
C THR A 36 -23.63 -1.35 9.52
N LEU A 37 -23.85 -0.09 9.12
CA LEU A 37 -22.96 1.02 9.43
C LEU A 37 -23.45 1.73 10.69
N HIS A 38 -22.55 1.90 11.66
CA HIS A 38 -22.82 2.55 12.95
C HIS A 38 -22.19 3.95 13.00
N SER A 39 -22.91 4.98 12.57
CA SER A 39 -22.39 6.35 12.61
C SER A 39 -22.55 7.04 13.96
N ASP A 40 -23.36 6.47 14.85
CA ASP A 40 -23.58 6.89 16.23
C ASP A 40 -22.43 6.50 17.17
N LYS A 41 -21.55 5.58 16.74
CA LYS A 41 -20.39 5.08 17.49
C LYS A 41 -19.07 5.34 16.74
N PRO A 42 -18.69 6.61 16.53
CA PRO A 42 -17.47 6.94 15.77
C PRO A 42 -16.23 6.29 16.40
N GLY A 43 -15.41 5.68 15.55
CA GLY A 43 -14.14 5.07 15.94
C GLY A 43 -12.97 6.06 15.93
N ALA A 44 -11.76 5.54 15.82
CA ALA A 44 -10.55 6.35 15.74
C ALA A 44 -10.47 7.17 14.44
N ARG A 45 -9.71 8.27 14.48
CA ARG A 45 -9.29 8.98 13.28
C ARG A 45 -8.38 8.09 12.43
N VAL A 46 -8.70 7.95 11.15
CA VAL A 46 -7.85 7.37 10.12
C VAL A 46 -6.78 8.41 9.79
N ASP A 47 -5.59 8.26 10.36
CA ASP A 47 -4.49 9.19 10.13
C ASP A 47 -4.15 9.21 8.64
N ARG A 48 -4.04 10.40 8.03
CA ARG A 48 -3.69 10.51 6.61
C ARG A 48 -2.41 9.75 6.26
N ARG A 49 -1.48 9.57 7.19
CA ARG A 49 -0.23 8.83 6.98
C ARG A 49 -0.42 7.34 6.73
N ILE A 50 -1.63 6.81 6.86
CA ILE A 50 -1.97 5.47 6.33
C ILE A 50 -1.78 5.42 4.80
N PHE A 51 -1.85 6.55 4.09
CA PHE A 51 -1.73 6.64 2.64
C PHE A 51 -0.34 7.06 2.15
N SER A 52 0.70 6.84 2.96
CA SER A 52 2.06 7.29 2.67
C SER A 52 2.78 6.40 1.67
N GLN A 53 3.87 6.92 1.11
CA GLN A 53 4.65 6.28 0.06
C GLN A 53 6.05 5.91 0.57
N PHE A 54 6.71 4.99 -0.11
CA PHE A 54 8.08 4.58 0.17
C PHE A 54 8.93 4.67 -1.11
N ALA A 55 10.05 5.39 -1.07
CA ALA A 55 10.96 5.58 -2.21
C ALA A 55 12.40 5.26 -1.81
N GLU A 56 12.82 4.02 -2.05
CA GLU A 56 14.21 3.61 -1.86
C GLU A 56 15.08 4.02 -3.04
N HIS A 57 16.38 4.20 -2.79
CA HIS A 57 17.38 4.15 -3.86
C HIS A 57 17.47 2.72 -4.42
N LEU A 58 16.54 2.39 -5.31
CA LEU A 58 16.37 1.05 -5.87
C LEU A 58 15.93 1.17 -7.34
N GLY A 59 16.68 0.53 -8.23
CA GLY A 59 16.37 0.48 -9.65
C GLY A 59 16.08 1.86 -10.25
N TYR A 60 14.91 2.00 -10.88
CA TYR A 60 14.45 3.27 -11.45
C TYR A 60 13.46 4.03 -10.56
N GLY A 61 13.41 3.71 -9.25
CA GLY A 61 12.50 4.37 -8.31
C GLY A 61 12.85 5.84 -8.09
N ILE A 62 14.14 6.13 -7.83
CA ILE A 62 14.64 7.51 -7.75
C ILE A 62 15.05 8.00 -9.13
N TYR A 63 16.03 7.35 -9.77
CA TYR A 63 16.60 7.81 -11.04
C TYR A 63 15.71 7.40 -12.21
N GLY A 64 15.27 8.37 -13.02
CA GLY A 64 14.29 8.18 -14.09
C GLY A 64 12.84 8.25 -13.59
N GLY A 65 12.55 7.64 -12.43
CA GLY A 65 11.22 7.67 -11.80
C GLY A 65 10.86 9.00 -11.14
N ILE A 66 11.79 9.65 -10.45
CA ILE A 66 11.57 10.96 -9.80
C ILE A 66 12.58 11.98 -10.33
N TRP A 67 13.86 11.63 -10.24
CA TRP A 67 14.98 12.47 -10.58
C TRP A 67 15.49 12.16 -11.99
N VAL A 68 15.37 13.14 -12.87
CA VAL A 68 15.93 13.10 -14.23
C VAL A 68 17.13 14.03 -14.38
N GLY A 69 17.34 14.94 -13.42
CA GLY A 69 18.39 15.95 -13.45
C GLY A 69 17.96 17.24 -14.18
N PRO A 70 18.44 18.43 -13.74
CA PRO A 70 18.00 19.71 -14.29
C PRO A 70 18.19 19.86 -15.81
N GLU A 71 19.24 19.26 -16.37
CA GLU A 71 19.58 19.35 -17.80
C GLU A 71 18.88 18.29 -18.66
N SER A 72 17.99 17.48 -18.07
CA SER A 72 17.24 16.48 -18.83
C SER A 72 16.26 17.12 -19.80
N LYS A 73 16.07 16.47 -20.96
CA LYS A 73 15.04 16.85 -21.95
C LYS A 73 13.62 16.51 -21.48
N ILE A 74 13.48 15.62 -20.50
CA ILE A 74 12.18 15.33 -19.89
C ILE A 74 11.76 16.59 -19.11
N PRO A 75 10.54 17.14 -19.34
CA PRO A 75 10.07 18.33 -18.64
C PRO A 75 10.16 18.17 -17.13
N ASN A 76 10.95 19.03 -16.50
CA ASN A 76 11.28 18.90 -15.07
C ASN A 76 11.33 20.26 -14.38
N THR A 77 11.13 20.23 -13.06
CA THR A 77 11.35 21.37 -12.16
C THR A 77 12.60 21.07 -11.35
N ARG A 78 13.70 21.78 -11.59
CA ARG A 78 14.98 21.60 -10.84
C ARG A 78 15.52 20.15 -10.82
N GLY A 79 15.15 19.33 -11.80
CA GLY A 79 15.54 17.92 -11.94
C GLY A 79 14.47 16.90 -11.56
N TYR A 80 13.33 17.31 -10.98
CA TYR A 80 12.18 16.43 -10.73
C TYR A 80 11.24 16.43 -11.94
N ARG A 81 10.94 15.27 -12.53
CA ARG A 81 10.05 15.20 -13.69
C ARG A 81 8.62 15.66 -13.34
N ASN A 82 8.06 16.55 -14.16
CA ASN A 82 6.84 17.31 -13.82
C ASN A 82 5.57 16.46 -13.80
N ASP A 83 5.51 15.45 -14.66
CA ASP A 83 4.40 14.50 -14.77
C ASP A 83 4.20 13.72 -13.45
N VAL A 84 5.29 13.17 -12.89
CA VAL A 84 5.26 12.44 -11.60
C VAL A 84 4.93 13.38 -10.45
N VAL A 85 5.54 14.59 -10.41
CA VAL A 85 5.23 15.60 -9.39
C VAL A 85 3.73 15.96 -9.41
N ALA A 86 3.14 16.15 -10.60
CA ALA A 86 1.73 16.48 -10.74
C ALA A 86 0.81 15.34 -10.27
N ALA A 87 1.13 14.09 -10.65
CA ALA A 87 0.36 12.91 -10.25
C ALA A 87 0.41 12.70 -8.72
N LEU A 88 1.58 12.80 -8.09
CA LEU A 88 1.72 12.64 -6.64
C LEU A 88 1.03 13.77 -5.85
N LYS A 89 1.04 15.00 -6.36
CA LYS A 89 0.21 16.09 -5.81
C LYS A 89 -1.27 15.79 -5.89
N ALA A 90 -1.74 15.27 -7.02
CA ALA A 90 -3.15 14.93 -7.22
C ALA A 90 -3.62 13.81 -6.27
N LEU A 91 -2.72 12.89 -5.89
CA LEU A 91 -2.96 11.89 -4.84
C LEU A 91 -2.98 12.47 -3.43
N SER A 92 -2.53 13.70 -3.22
CA SER A 92 -2.33 14.28 -1.89
C SER A 92 -1.45 13.37 -1.03
N VAL A 93 -0.29 12.99 -1.55
CA VAL A 93 0.66 12.12 -0.83
C VAL A 93 1.00 12.75 0.52
N PRO A 94 0.67 12.08 1.64
CA PRO A 94 0.80 12.67 2.97
C PRO A 94 2.25 12.68 3.46
N LEU A 95 3.01 11.62 3.16
CA LEU A 95 4.37 11.41 3.65
C LEU A 95 5.13 10.47 2.70
N VAL A 96 6.46 10.66 2.61
CA VAL A 96 7.36 9.78 1.85
C VAL A 96 8.50 9.29 2.76
N ARG A 97 8.71 7.97 2.80
CA ARG A 97 9.85 7.31 3.45
C ARG A 97 11.03 7.22 2.48
N TRP A 98 12.25 7.58 2.90
CA TRP A 98 13.51 7.60 2.10
C TRP A 98 14.73 7.58 3.05
N PRO A 99 15.96 7.16 2.66
CA PRO A 99 16.41 6.60 1.38
C PRO A 99 16.13 5.10 1.25
N GLY A 100 15.50 4.54 2.28
CA GLY A 100 14.71 3.33 2.22
C GLY A 100 15.38 2.05 2.64
N GLY A 101 14.58 1.11 3.13
CA GLY A 101 14.86 -0.32 3.11
C GLY A 101 16.30 -0.67 3.49
N CYS A 102 16.83 -1.65 2.79
CA CYS A 102 18.20 -2.10 2.99
C CYS A 102 19.24 -1.03 2.63
N PHE A 103 18.94 -0.16 1.65
CA PHE A 103 19.87 0.91 1.26
C PHE A 103 20.16 1.89 2.40
N ALA A 104 19.18 2.18 3.26
CA ALA A 104 19.30 3.14 4.34
C ALA A 104 20.36 2.75 5.36
N ASP A 105 20.54 1.45 5.61
CA ASP A 105 21.55 0.93 6.56
C ASP A 105 22.95 0.76 5.94
N GLU A 106 23.13 1.16 4.68
CA GLU A 106 24.43 1.37 4.05
C GLU A 106 24.65 2.83 3.60
N TYR A 107 23.66 3.70 3.80
CA TYR A 107 23.71 5.08 3.35
C TYR A 107 24.44 5.97 4.36
N HIS A 108 25.44 6.71 3.86
CA HIS A 108 26.13 7.74 4.62
C HIS A 108 25.72 9.13 4.12
N TRP A 109 24.90 9.86 4.89
CA TRP A 109 24.21 11.06 4.39
C TRP A 109 25.13 12.17 3.87
N ARG A 110 26.35 12.26 4.40
CA ARG A 110 27.37 13.22 3.95
C ARG A 110 27.77 13.00 2.49
N GLU A 111 27.65 11.77 1.98
CA GLU A 111 27.90 11.43 0.59
C GLU A 111 26.83 12.02 -0.35
N GLY A 112 25.63 12.32 0.16
CA GLY A 112 24.52 12.90 -0.60
C GLY A 112 24.34 14.41 -0.47
N VAL A 113 25.30 15.16 0.08
CA VAL A 113 25.23 16.63 0.21
C VAL A 113 26.43 17.31 -0.45
N GLY A 114 26.41 18.65 -0.52
CA GLY A 114 27.42 19.42 -1.23
C GLY A 114 27.24 19.42 -2.76
N PRO A 115 28.23 19.97 -3.50
CA PRO A 115 28.17 20.08 -4.96
C PRO A 115 28.03 18.70 -5.61
N ARG A 116 26.95 18.49 -6.39
CA ARG A 116 26.60 17.17 -6.97
C ARG A 116 27.75 16.51 -7.72
N GLY A 117 28.50 17.25 -8.53
CA GLY A 117 29.65 16.72 -9.29
C GLY A 117 30.87 16.31 -8.45
N LYS A 118 30.84 16.53 -7.13
CA LYS A 118 31.87 16.11 -6.17
C LYS A 118 31.40 15.03 -5.21
N ARG A 119 30.14 14.60 -5.30
CA ARG A 119 29.60 13.51 -4.47
C ARG A 119 30.21 12.18 -4.93
N PRO A 120 30.55 11.28 -3.99
CA PRO A 120 31.12 10.00 -4.37
C PRO A 120 30.09 9.12 -5.05
N VAL A 121 30.54 8.36 -6.05
CA VAL A 121 29.76 7.27 -6.63
C VAL A 121 29.97 6.03 -5.78
N LYS A 122 28.87 5.42 -5.32
CA LYS A 122 28.85 4.20 -4.50
C LYS A 122 28.33 3.04 -5.34
N ILE A 123 28.37 1.84 -4.76
CA ILE A 123 27.74 0.66 -5.34
C ILE A 123 26.51 0.34 -4.50
N ASN A 124 25.36 0.23 -5.13
CA ASN A 124 24.16 -0.30 -4.51
C ASN A 124 24.28 -1.82 -4.43
N THR A 125 24.74 -2.33 -3.29
CA THR A 125 25.11 -3.73 -3.07
C THR A 125 23.91 -4.68 -3.11
N HIS A 126 22.78 -4.23 -2.56
CA HIS A 126 21.54 -4.99 -2.48
C HIS A 126 20.83 -5.05 -3.84
N TRP A 127 20.82 -3.93 -4.58
CA TRP A 127 19.95 -3.76 -5.74
C TRP A 127 20.71 -3.76 -7.06
N GLY A 128 21.26 -4.94 -7.39
CA GLY A 128 21.87 -5.21 -8.69
C GLY A 128 23.34 -4.82 -8.82
N GLY A 129 23.99 -4.34 -7.76
CA GLY A 129 25.42 -4.00 -7.79
C GLY A 129 25.74 -2.80 -8.68
N VAL A 130 24.78 -1.91 -8.90
CA VAL A 130 24.89 -0.79 -9.83
C VAL A 130 25.43 0.46 -9.16
N ALA A 131 25.95 1.39 -9.96
CA ALA A 131 26.46 2.67 -9.47
C ALA A 131 25.33 3.55 -8.89
N GLU A 132 25.54 4.06 -7.69
CA GLU A 132 24.73 5.08 -7.02
C GLU A 132 25.51 6.41 -7.07
N PRO A 133 25.11 7.37 -7.93
CA PRO A 133 25.87 8.61 -8.10
C PRO A 133 25.68 9.62 -6.97
N ASN A 134 24.76 9.38 -6.02
CA ASN A 134 24.36 10.29 -4.94
C ASN A 134 23.89 11.67 -5.44
N SER A 135 23.46 11.75 -6.71
CA SER A 135 23.00 13.02 -7.31
C SER A 135 21.65 13.46 -6.77
N PHE A 136 20.86 12.51 -6.25
CA PHE A 136 19.70 12.74 -5.40
C PHE A 136 20.08 12.40 -3.96
N GLY A 137 20.19 13.40 -3.09
CA GLY A 137 20.50 13.19 -1.67
C GLY A 137 19.58 14.01 -0.77
N THR A 138 20.06 14.40 0.42
CA THR A 138 19.22 15.05 1.44
C THR A 138 18.49 16.29 0.90
N HIS A 139 19.20 17.17 0.19
CA HIS A 139 18.58 18.40 -0.36
C HIS A 139 17.52 18.06 -1.39
N GLU A 140 17.83 17.14 -2.31
CA GLU A 140 16.91 16.77 -3.37
C GLU A 140 15.65 16.08 -2.82
N PHE A 141 15.78 15.20 -1.83
CA PHE A 141 14.65 14.53 -1.18
C PHE A 141 13.76 15.50 -0.39
N MET A 142 14.36 16.31 0.48
CA MET A 142 13.58 17.23 1.34
C MET A 142 12.84 18.28 0.50
N ASP A 143 13.48 18.77 -0.56
CA ASP A 143 12.84 19.69 -1.51
C ASP A 143 11.78 18.99 -2.38
N PHE A 144 11.94 17.70 -2.70
CA PHE A 144 10.93 16.92 -3.39
C PHE A 144 9.68 16.74 -2.51
N ALA A 145 9.86 16.39 -1.23
CA ALA A 145 8.77 16.27 -0.27
C ALA A 145 8.00 17.61 -0.14
N GLU A 146 8.70 18.74 0.03
CA GLU A 146 8.09 20.07 0.01
C GLU A 146 7.38 20.36 -1.33
N LEU A 147 8.00 19.97 -2.46
CA LEU A 147 7.44 20.21 -3.78
C LEU A 147 6.11 19.52 -3.98
N ILE A 148 5.95 18.26 -3.56
CA ILE A 148 4.68 17.52 -3.68
C ILE A 148 3.70 17.78 -2.53
N GLY A 149 4.11 18.52 -1.50
CA GLY A 149 3.30 18.81 -0.32
C GLY A 149 3.27 17.70 0.73
N ALA A 150 4.21 16.75 0.66
CA ALA A 150 4.31 15.62 1.58
C ALA A 150 5.22 15.94 2.79
N GLU A 151 4.97 15.24 3.89
CA GLU A 151 5.90 15.15 5.01
C GLU A 151 7.09 14.24 4.68
N ALA A 152 8.25 14.51 5.30
CA ALA A 152 9.44 13.68 5.18
C ALA A 152 9.52 12.66 6.33
N TYR A 153 9.70 11.39 5.99
CA TYR A 153 10.17 10.33 6.88
C TYR A 153 11.56 9.89 6.39
N VAL A 154 12.59 10.28 7.14
CA VAL A 154 13.98 9.87 6.84
C VAL A 154 14.33 8.62 7.64
N SER A 155 14.79 7.56 6.97
CA SER A 155 15.33 6.37 7.62
C SER A 155 16.83 6.52 7.84
N GLY A 156 17.25 6.51 9.10
CA GLY A 156 18.66 6.66 9.47
C GLY A 156 19.38 5.33 9.58
N ASN A 157 20.65 5.35 9.17
CA ASN A 157 21.54 4.20 9.21
C ASN A 157 21.91 3.79 10.64
N VAL A 158 21.55 2.56 11.01
CA VAL A 158 21.99 1.89 12.24
C VAL A 158 22.95 0.75 11.92
N GLY A 159 22.73 0.04 10.82
CA GLY A 159 23.47 -1.17 10.48
C GLY A 159 24.98 -0.97 10.41
N ASN A 160 25.45 -0.01 9.59
CA ASN A 160 26.87 0.31 9.48
C ASN A 160 27.23 1.77 9.82
N GLY A 161 26.22 2.60 10.13
CA GLY A 161 26.37 3.99 10.55
C GLY A 161 26.56 4.15 12.06
N SER A 162 26.97 5.35 12.49
CA SER A 162 27.17 5.66 13.92
C SER A 162 26.04 6.49 14.53
N PRO A 163 25.83 6.48 15.87
CA PRO A 163 24.86 7.38 16.50
C PRO A 163 25.16 8.87 16.26
N ALA A 164 26.45 9.22 16.15
CA ALA A 164 26.88 10.59 15.88
C ALA A 164 26.48 11.02 14.47
N GLU A 165 26.70 10.16 13.47
CA GLU A 165 26.30 10.41 12.09
C GLU A 165 24.80 10.69 11.97
N MET A 166 23.97 9.87 12.62
CA MET A 166 22.51 10.06 12.64
C MET A 166 22.11 11.37 13.32
N ALA A 167 22.72 11.69 14.47
CA ALA A 167 22.45 12.92 15.20
C ALA A 167 22.82 14.17 14.39
N GLU A 168 24.00 14.16 13.76
CA GLU A 168 24.45 15.23 12.87
C GLU A 168 23.52 15.39 11.67
N TRP A 169 22.96 14.31 11.13
CA TRP A 169 22.03 14.40 10.01
C TRP A 169 20.74 15.14 10.39
N VAL A 170 20.19 14.80 11.56
CA VAL A 170 19.01 15.48 12.12
C VAL A 170 19.31 16.95 12.39
N GLU A 171 20.46 17.27 12.97
CA GLU A 171 20.90 18.66 13.18
C GLU A 171 21.03 19.41 11.85
N TYR A 172 21.72 18.82 10.87
CA TYR A 172 21.90 19.41 9.54
C TYR A 172 20.57 19.78 8.90
N MET A 173 19.57 18.90 8.97
CA MET A 173 18.24 19.16 8.39
C MET A 173 17.42 20.19 9.17
N THR A 174 17.49 20.19 10.51
CA THR A 174 16.49 20.84 11.36
C THR A 174 16.99 22.03 12.18
N ALA A 175 18.31 22.18 12.37
CA ALA A 175 18.85 23.21 13.23
C ALA A 175 18.68 24.63 12.61
N PRO A 176 18.24 25.61 13.42
CA PRO A 176 18.11 27.00 12.96
C PRO A 176 19.46 27.73 12.85
N ALA A 177 20.47 27.27 13.58
CA ALA A 177 21.82 27.85 13.65
C ALA A 177 22.86 26.77 14.02
N GLY A 178 24.15 27.13 13.99
CA GLY A 178 25.26 26.19 14.22
C GLY A 178 26.02 25.82 12.94
N THR A 179 27.10 25.06 13.09
CA THR A 179 28.01 24.72 11.99
C THR A 179 27.30 23.91 10.90
N LEU A 180 26.50 22.91 11.26
CA LEU A 180 25.77 22.10 10.28
C LEU A 180 24.63 22.89 9.61
N ALA A 181 24.00 23.84 10.32
CA ALA A 181 23.04 24.74 9.70
C ALA A 181 23.70 25.70 8.69
N GLN A 182 24.91 26.19 8.98
CA GLN A 182 25.71 26.99 8.04
C GLN A 182 26.14 26.16 6.82
N GLU A 183 26.52 24.90 7.03
CA GLU A 183 26.82 23.96 5.94
C GLU A 183 25.59 23.75 5.04
N ARG A 184 24.41 23.48 5.63
CA ARG A 184 23.14 23.37 4.90
C ARG A 184 22.85 24.64 4.10
N ALA A 185 23.05 25.81 4.70
CA ALA A 185 22.86 27.10 4.04
C ALA A 185 23.80 27.31 2.85
N LYS A 186 25.09 26.96 3.01
CA LYS A 186 26.09 26.98 1.93
C LYS A 186 25.70 26.05 0.77
N ASN A 187 25.04 24.94 1.09
CA ASN A 187 24.53 23.98 0.10
C ASN A 187 23.19 24.40 -0.54
N GLY A 188 22.69 25.60 -0.25
CA GLY A 188 21.52 26.18 -0.94
C GLY A 188 20.24 26.25 -0.11
N ARG A 189 20.22 25.73 1.13
CA ARG A 189 19.04 25.75 2.01
C ARG A 189 19.30 26.52 3.30
N LYS A 190 18.91 27.80 3.32
CA LYS A 190 19.09 28.68 4.50
C LYS A 190 18.22 28.26 5.70
N LYS A 191 16.90 28.13 5.49
CA LYS A 191 15.96 27.77 6.56
C LYS A 191 15.98 26.25 6.81
N PRO A 192 15.82 25.78 8.06
CA PRO A 192 15.68 24.34 8.30
C PRO A 192 14.46 23.78 7.57
N TRP A 193 14.47 22.47 7.32
CA TRP A 193 13.27 21.75 6.89
C TRP A 193 12.47 21.29 8.12
N LYS A 194 11.20 20.95 7.89
CA LYS A 194 10.42 20.16 8.85
C LYS A 194 10.76 18.69 8.66
N LEU A 195 11.02 18.01 9.78
CA LEU A 195 11.29 16.57 9.80
C LEU A 195 10.38 15.94 10.85
N PRO A 196 9.11 15.65 10.51
CA PRO A 196 8.15 15.15 11.49
C PRO A 196 8.50 13.74 11.98
N MET A 197 9.27 12.97 11.21
CA MET A 197 9.55 11.57 11.50
C MET A 197 10.95 11.12 11.09
N PHE A 198 11.53 10.26 11.91
CA PHE A 198 12.84 9.67 11.68
C PHE A 198 12.88 8.20 12.09
N GLY A 199 13.38 7.34 11.20
CA GLY A 199 13.55 5.90 11.40
C GLY A 199 14.89 5.59 12.04
N ILE A 200 14.89 4.68 13.00
CA ILE A 200 16.08 4.24 13.74
C ILE A 200 16.42 2.83 13.25
N GLY A 201 17.15 2.79 12.13
CA GLY A 201 17.46 1.55 11.41
C GLY A 201 16.27 1.01 10.64
N ASN A 202 16.56 0.14 9.68
CA ASN A 202 15.59 -0.60 8.91
C ASN A 202 15.94 -2.10 8.90
N GLU A 203 14.94 -2.97 9.00
CA GLU A 203 15.11 -4.43 8.93
C GLU A 203 16.35 -4.95 9.67
N LEU A 204 16.53 -4.53 10.92
CA LEU A 204 17.73 -4.86 11.70
C LEU A 204 17.91 -6.37 11.90
N TRP A 205 16.82 -7.15 11.80
CA TRP A 205 16.82 -8.62 11.77
C TRP A 205 17.44 -9.22 10.50
N GLY A 206 17.54 -8.45 9.42
CA GLY A 206 18.00 -8.88 8.09
C GLY A 206 19.14 -8.00 7.57
N CYS A 207 18.91 -7.29 6.47
CA CYS A 207 19.94 -6.49 5.81
C CYS A 207 20.53 -5.37 6.68
N GLY A 208 19.78 -4.88 7.67
CA GLY A 208 20.27 -3.89 8.63
C GLY A 208 21.26 -4.40 9.68
N GLY A 209 21.69 -5.68 9.61
CA GLY A 209 22.78 -6.20 10.45
C GLY A 209 22.57 -7.58 11.08
N ASN A 210 21.55 -8.33 10.67
CA ASN A 210 21.24 -9.69 11.16
C ASN A 210 21.20 -9.77 12.70
N MET A 211 20.62 -8.76 13.33
CA MET A 211 20.57 -8.60 14.78
C MET A 211 19.47 -9.47 15.39
N ARG A 212 19.73 -9.98 16.59
CA ARG A 212 18.66 -10.50 17.46
C ARG A 212 17.84 -9.33 18.02
N ALA A 213 16.57 -9.57 18.33
CA ALA A 213 15.66 -8.54 18.85
C ALA A 213 16.21 -7.84 20.11
N GLU A 214 16.87 -8.55 21.03
CA GLU A 214 17.39 -7.93 22.26
C GLU A 214 18.52 -6.95 21.95
N TYR A 215 19.43 -7.33 21.04
CA TYR A 215 20.52 -6.44 20.62
C TYR A 215 19.99 -5.24 19.85
N ALA A 216 19.04 -5.46 18.93
CA ALA A 216 18.40 -4.38 18.19
C ALA A 216 17.68 -3.39 19.12
N ALA A 217 17.05 -3.86 20.21
CA ALA A 217 16.38 -3.01 21.18
C ALA A 217 17.38 -2.12 21.96
N ASP A 218 18.51 -2.68 22.41
CA ASP A 218 19.57 -1.91 23.08
C ASP A 218 20.18 -0.86 22.16
N ILE A 219 20.46 -1.24 20.90
CA ILE A 219 20.97 -0.34 19.88
C ILE A 219 19.96 0.77 19.57
N THR A 220 18.68 0.44 19.41
CA THR A 220 17.61 1.42 19.18
C THR A 220 17.56 2.45 20.30
N ARG A 221 17.62 2.05 21.57
CA ARG A 221 17.66 3.00 22.71
C ARG A 221 18.86 3.93 22.64
N ARG A 222 20.03 3.39 22.30
CA ARG A 222 21.26 4.17 22.16
C ARG A 222 21.12 5.22 21.07
N TYR A 223 20.73 4.83 19.86
CA TYR A 223 20.60 5.77 18.73
C TYR A 223 19.46 6.77 18.96
N ALA A 224 18.31 6.33 19.47
CA ALA A 224 17.16 7.19 19.80
C ALA A 224 17.52 8.32 20.77
N THR A 225 18.50 8.10 21.66
CA THR A 225 18.94 9.11 22.63
C THR A 225 19.49 10.37 21.94
N PHE A 226 20.19 10.20 20.82
CA PHE A 226 20.91 11.27 20.13
C PHE A 226 20.11 11.92 18.99
N VAL A 227 18.99 11.30 18.57
CA VAL A 227 17.99 11.97 17.72
C VAL A 227 17.29 13.04 18.57
N LYS A 228 17.77 14.29 18.46
CA LYS A 228 17.26 15.45 19.19
C LYS A 228 16.57 16.41 18.23
N ALA A 229 15.32 16.74 18.56
CA ALA A 229 14.61 17.81 17.88
C ALA A 229 15.09 19.19 18.38
N PRO A 230 15.09 20.22 17.54
CA PRO A 230 15.22 21.60 17.99
C PRO A 230 14.14 21.95 19.03
N TYR A 231 14.40 22.97 19.86
CA TYR A 231 13.45 23.42 20.88
C TYR A 231 12.08 23.73 20.26
N GLY A 232 11.02 23.19 20.87
CA GLY A 232 9.63 23.38 20.41
C GLY A 232 9.22 22.53 19.20
N VAL A 233 10.11 21.70 18.65
CA VAL A 233 9.81 20.76 17.56
C VAL A 233 9.73 19.34 18.11
N LYS A 234 8.79 18.53 17.61
CA LYS A 234 8.74 17.09 17.85
C LYS A 234 9.17 16.34 16.60
N ILE A 235 10.08 15.38 16.75
CA ILE A 235 10.42 14.39 15.73
C ILE A 235 9.96 13.03 16.27
N LEU A 236 9.04 12.38 15.56
CA LEU A 236 8.59 11.03 15.90
C LEU A 236 9.69 10.03 15.57
N LYS A 237 10.04 9.17 16.53
CA LYS A 237 11.08 8.15 16.38
C LYS A 237 10.44 6.81 16.08
N ILE A 238 10.71 6.25 14.91
CA ILE A 238 10.19 4.96 14.47
C ILE A 238 11.30 3.92 14.59
N ALA A 239 11.09 2.87 15.37
CA ALA A 239 12.05 1.77 15.47
C ALA A 239 11.86 0.75 14.33
N SER A 240 12.95 0.13 13.89
CA SER A 240 12.89 -1.11 13.10
C SER A 240 12.07 -2.16 13.86
N GLY A 241 10.93 -2.54 13.29
CA GLY A 241 10.03 -3.52 13.90
C GLY A 241 10.07 -4.89 13.23
N ALA A 242 9.00 -5.65 13.42
CA ALA A 242 8.97 -7.07 13.10
C ALA A 242 8.85 -7.36 11.60
N ASN A 243 9.40 -8.49 11.18
CA ASN A 243 9.07 -9.12 9.90
C ASN A 243 7.88 -10.07 10.08
N SER A 244 6.76 -9.79 9.42
CA SER A 244 5.63 -10.72 9.35
C SER A 244 5.19 -11.22 10.74
N ARG A 245 5.28 -12.53 11.01
CA ARG A 245 4.86 -13.19 12.28
C ARG A 245 5.95 -13.22 13.36
N ASP A 246 7.02 -12.42 13.25
CA ASP A 246 8.02 -12.32 14.32
C ASP A 246 7.48 -11.55 15.52
N TYR A 247 6.58 -12.19 16.26
CA TYR A 247 5.91 -11.64 17.43
C TYR A 247 6.88 -11.43 18.60
N ASP A 248 7.96 -12.22 18.67
CA ASP A 248 9.00 -12.05 19.69
C ASP A 248 9.74 -10.72 19.52
N TRP A 249 10.05 -10.33 18.27
CA TRP A 249 10.62 -9.02 17.98
C TRP A 249 9.79 -7.88 18.58
N THR A 250 8.48 -7.90 18.36
CA THR A 250 7.57 -6.88 18.89
C THR A 250 7.53 -6.90 20.42
N ASP A 251 7.46 -8.08 21.06
CA ASP A 251 7.47 -8.16 22.54
C ASP A 251 8.75 -7.58 23.13
N VAL A 252 9.92 -7.95 22.59
CA VAL A 252 11.22 -7.48 23.06
C VAL A 252 11.38 -5.98 22.84
N MET A 253 11.08 -5.47 21.64
CA MET A 253 11.21 -4.05 21.32
C MET A 253 10.30 -3.19 22.19
N MET A 254 9.04 -3.59 22.39
CA MET A 254 8.11 -2.86 23.25
C MET A 254 8.54 -2.88 24.71
N ARG A 255 8.98 -4.05 25.21
CA ARG A 255 9.46 -4.23 26.59
C ARG A 255 10.69 -3.38 26.92
N VAL A 256 11.66 -3.33 26.00
CA VAL A 256 12.98 -2.74 26.25
C VAL A 256 13.05 -1.29 25.75
N ALA A 257 12.63 -1.04 24.50
CA ALA A 257 12.80 0.25 23.83
C ALA A 257 11.52 1.10 23.75
N GLY A 258 10.34 0.54 24.08
CA GLY A 258 9.03 1.19 23.87
C GLY A 258 8.94 2.63 24.41
N LYS A 259 9.54 2.94 25.57
CA LYS A 259 9.55 4.30 26.15
C LYS A 259 10.44 5.32 25.40
N SER A 260 11.31 4.85 24.51
CA SER A 260 12.29 5.68 23.78
C SER A 260 11.82 6.02 22.36
N ILE A 261 10.68 5.47 21.93
CA ILE A 261 10.18 5.53 20.56
C ILE A 261 8.72 6.01 20.53
N ASP A 262 8.30 6.53 19.37
CA ASP A 262 6.93 6.97 19.10
C ASP A 262 6.19 6.00 18.17
N GLY A 263 6.91 5.12 17.47
CA GLY A 263 6.32 4.05 16.67
C GLY A 263 7.29 2.88 16.47
N ILE A 264 6.73 1.73 16.08
CA ILE A 264 7.47 0.52 15.71
C ILE A 264 7.01 0.04 14.34
N GLY A 265 7.96 -0.30 13.47
CA GLY A 265 7.70 -0.81 12.13
C GLY A 265 6.98 -2.16 12.12
N LEU A 266 6.40 -2.52 10.99
CA LEU A 266 5.92 -3.86 10.66
C LEU A 266 6.02 -4.02 9.15
N HIS A 267 6.80 -5.01 8.72
CA HIS A 267 6.98 -5.29 7.30
C HIS A 267 6.19 -6.56 6.94
N TYR A 268 5.31 -6.45 5.96
CA TYR A 268 4.60 -7.61 5.41
C TYR A 268 4.29 -7.46 3.92
N TYR A 269 4.97 -8.27 3.13
CA TYR A 269 4.75 -8.39 1.69
C TYR A 269 3.78 -9.52 1.34
N THR A 270 2.81 -9.21 0.50
CA THR A 270 1.94 -10.20 -0.12
C THR A 270 2.70 -10.92 -1.23
N HIS A 271 2.88 -12.22 -1.07
CA HIS A 271 3.56 -13.04 -2.07
C HIS A 271 2.56 -14.01 -2.71
N PRO A 272 2.40 -14.00 -4.06
CA PRO A 272 1.48 -14.93 -4.73
C PRO A 272 1.83 -16.40 -4.48
N THR A 273 3.13 -16.71 -4.35
CA THR A 273 3.64 -18.04 -4.04
C THR A 273 4.72 -17.95 -2.95
N ARG A 274 5.03 -19.09 -2.31
CA ARG A 274 6.18 -19.18 -1.40
C ARG A 274 7.40 -19.71 -2.16
N GLY A 275 8.55 -19.10 -1.95
CA GLY A 275 9.84 -19.56 -2.49
C GLY A 275 10.48 -18.56 -3.47
N LYS A 276 11.40 -19.05 -4.30
CA LYS A 276 12.21 -18.21 -5.21
C LYS A 276 11.39 -17.60 -6.34
N VAL A 277 10.52 -18.41 -6.95
CA VAL A 277 9.58 -18.01 -8.00
C VAL A 277 8.33 -17.48 -7.30
N LYS A 278 8.08 -16.18 -7.39
CA LYS A 278 6.97 -15.48 -6.71
C LYS A 278 5.69 -15.45 -7.54
N GLY A 279 5.77 -15.70 -8.85
CA GLY A 279 4.66 -15.61 -9.80
C GLY A 279 4.65 -14.29 -10.57
N SER A 280 3.89 -14.23 -11.66
CA SER A 280 3.84 -13.06 -12.55
C SER A 280 2.88 -11.96 -12.07
N ALA A 281 3.20 -10.71 -12.41
CA ALA A 281 2.32 -9.57 -12.24
C ALA A 281 1.13 -9.54 -13.22
N THR A 282 1.21 -10.26 -14.35
CA THR A 282 0.20 -10.20 -15.43
C THR A 282 -0.30 -11.57 -15.89
N GLN A 283 0.53 -12.61 -15.75
CA GLN A 283 0.22 -13.96 -16.21
C GLN A 283 -0.03 -14.89 -15.03
N PHE A 284 -1.28 -14.92 -14.56
CA PHE A 284 -1.65 -15.71 -13.40
C PHE A 284 -3.05 -16.30 -13.53
N THR A 285 -3.25 -17.48 -12.94
CA THR A 285 -4.54 -18.18 -12.91
C THR A 285 -5.46 -17.65 -11.81
N GLU A 286 -6.73 -18.04 -11.81
CA GLU A 286 -7.65 -17.75 -10.71
C GLU A 286 -7.16 -18.34 -9.36
N THR A 287 -6.51 -19.50 -9.39
CA THR A 287 -5.90 -20.12 -8.21
C THR A 287 -4.73 -19.31 -7.67
N ASP A 288 -3.90 -18.73 -8.54
CA ASP A 288 -2.85 -17.79 -8.13
C ASP A 288 -3.46 -16.52 -7.55
N TYR A 289 -4.52 -15.98 -8.16
CA TYR A 289 -5.26 -14.82 -7.65
C TYR A 289 -5.83 -15.08 -6.25
N ALA A 290 -6.57 -16.17 -6.05
CA ALA A 290 -7.16 -16.55 -4.76
C ALA A 290 -6.10 -16.74 -3.66
N ARG A 291 -4.98 -17.38 -4.00
CA ARG A 291 -3.84 -17.54 -3.09
C ARG A 291 -3.19 -16.21 -2.73
N THR A 292 -3.04 -15.31 -3.70
CA THR A 292 -2.50 -13.97 -3.47
C THR A 292 -3.40 -13.19 -2.52
N LEU A 293 -4.72 -13.26 -2.70
CA LEU A 293 -5.68 -12.63 -1.80
C LEU A 293 -5.66 -13.24 -0.39
N ALA A 294 -5.56 -14.56 -0.29
CA ALA A 294 -5.41 -15.23 1.00
C ALA A 294 -4.11 -14.82 1.71
N SER A 295 -3.01 -14.62 0.94
CA SER A 295 -1.78 -14.05 1.50
C SER A 295 -2.00 -12.63 1.99
N THR A 296 -2.63 -11.73 1.22
CA THR A 296 -2.80 -10.34 1.70
C THR A 296 -3.63 -10.24 2.97
N LEU A 297 -4.63 -11.12 3.14
CA LEU A 297 -5.51 -11.12 4.32
C LEU A 297 -4.81 -11.62 5.60
N VAL A 298 -3.62 -12.22 5.51
CA VAL A 298 -2.77 -12.48 6.68
C VAL A 298 -2.45 -11.18 7.43
N MET A 299 -2.45 -10.02 6.74
CA MET A 299 -2.26 -8.72 7.38
C MET A 299 -3.21 -8.52 8.58
N GLU A 300 -4.46 -8.99 8.52
CA GLU A 300 -5.41 -8.87 9.64
C GLU A 300 -4.87 -9.56 10.91
N GLU A 301 -4.42 -10.81 10.79
CA GLU A 301 -3.80 -11.54 11.90
C GLU A 301 -2.59 -10.78 12.47
N LEU A 302 -1.76 -10.19 11.59
CA LEU A 302 -0.57 -9.48 12.00
C LEU A 302 -0.91 -8.20 12.78
N LEU A 303 -1.88 -7.42 12.30
CA LEU A 303 -2.34 -6.21 12.97
C LEU A 303 -2.90 -6.51 14.36
N GLU A 304 -3.74 -7.54 14.46
CA GLU A 304 -4.34 -7.98 15.73
C GLU A 304 -3.29 -8.47 16.72
N LYS A 305 -2.41 -9.39 16.30
CA LYS A 305 -1.46 -10.03 17.22
C LYS A 305 -0.33 -9.10 17.63
N HIS A 306 0.25 -8.32 16.72
CA HIS A 306 1.23 -7.30 17.10
C HIS A 306 0.59 -6.21 17.95
N GLY A 307 -0.62 -5.76 17.60
CA GLY A 307 -1.38 -4.80 18.41
C GLY A 307 -1.61 -5.29 19.85
N ALA A 308 -2.02 -6.54 20.03
CA ALA A 308 -2.22 -7.13 21.35
C ALA A 308 -0.92 -7.22 22.17
N ILE A 309 0.22 -7.51 21.53
CA ILE A 309 1.54 -7.51 22.19
C ILE A 309 1.92 -6.08 22.60
N MET A 310 1.66 -5.09 21.75
CA MET A 310 1.90 -3.69 22.10
C MET A 310 1.03 -3.25 23.28
N ASP A 311 -0.25 -3.64 23.32
CA ASP A 311 -1.20 -3.31 24.39
C ASP A 311 -0.73 -3.80 25.77
N LYS A 312 0.02 -4.92 25.84
CA LYS A 312 0.64 -5.42 27.08
C LYS A 312 1.59 -4.39 27.75
N TYR A 313 2.25 -3.57 26.95
CA TYR A 313 3.27 -2.60 27.42
C TYR A 313 2.82 -1.14 27.29
N ASP A 314 1.84 -0.87 26.44
CA ASP A 314 1.36 0.46 26.06
C ASP A 314 -0.17 0.47 25.83
N PRO A 315 -0.98 0.23 26.88
CA PRO A 315 -2.45 0.11 26.74
C PRO A 315 -3.13 1.41 26.30
N GLU A 316 -2.49 2.57 26.52
CA GLU A 316 -2.99 3.90 26.08
C GLU A 316 -2.71 4.19 24.60
N LYS A 317 -2.05 3.25 23.91
CA LYS A 317 -1.73 3.32 22.48
C LYS A 317 -0.88 4.51 22.06
N ARG A 318 0.11 4.89 22.87
CA ARG A 318 1.05 5.99 22.59
C ARG A 318 2.02 5.64 21.44
N VAL A 319 2.48 4.39 21.38
CA VAL A 319 3.41 3.92 20.34
C VAL A 319 2.61 3.47 19.13
N ASN A 320 2.82 4.11 17.98
CA ASN A 320 2.12 3.75 16.75
C ASN A 320 2.63 2.41 16.21
N LEU A 321 1.73 1.58 15.67
CA LEU A 321 2.13 0.54 14.73
C LEU A 321 2.27 1.19 13.35
N ALA A 322 3.48 1.14 12.79
CA ALA A 322 3.80 1.68 11.49
C ALA A 322 3.99 0.53 10.50
N VAL A 323 3.03 0.30 9.60
CA VAL A 323 3.17 -0.74 8.56
C VAL A 323 3.96 -0.15 7.39
N ASP A 324 5.25 0.09 7.59
CA ASP A 324 6.06 0.94 6.72
C ASP A 324 6.78 0.21 5.58
N GLU A 325 6.48 -1.08 5.41
CA GLU A 325 6.63 -1.80 4.14
C GLU A 325 5.49 -2.82 3.96
N TRP A 326 4.68 -2.60 2.92
CA TRP A 326 3.65 -3.56 2.50
C TRP A 326 3.38 -3.45 1.01
N GLY A 327 2.66 -4.44 0.48
CA GLY A 327 2.28 -4.52 -0.93
C GLY A 327 2.61 -5.88 -1.52
N ILE A 328 2.22 -6.08 -2.77
CA ILE A 328 2.50 -7.31 -3.50
C ILE A 328 3.91 -7.31 -4.09
N TRP A 329 4.60 -8.44 -3.92
CA TRP A 329 5.91 -8.69 -4.52
C TRP A 329 5.85 -9.91 -5.45
N THR A 330 5.99 -9.66 -6.75
CA THR A 330 6.01 -10.69 -7.80
C THR A 330 7.42 -10.93 -8.33
N ASP A 331 7.57 -11.88 -9.26
CA ASP A 331 8.76 -11.90 -10.10
C ASP A 331 8.80 -10.62 -10.95
N VAL A 332 10.00 -10.17 -11.30
CA VAL A 332 10.18 -8.99 -12.15
C VAL A 332 9.67 -9.26 -13.58
N GLU A 333 9.34 -8.21 -14.32
CA GLU A 333 8.95 -8.36 -15.73
C GLU A 333 10.09 -9.02 -16.53
N PRO A 334 9.76 -9.95 -17.45
CA PRO A 334 10.75 -10.66 -18.25
C PRO A 334 11.71 -9.70 -18.97
N GLY A 335 13.02 -9.99 -18.87
CA GLY A 335 14.07 -9.19 -19.51
C GLY A 335 14.52 -7.96 -18.71
N THR A 336 13.94 -7.69 -17.54
CA THR A 336 14.41 -6.63 -16.64
C THR A 336 15.46 -7.14 -15.64
N ASN A 337 16.20 -6.23 -15.01
CA ASN A 337 17.17 -6.59 -13.98
C ASN A 337 16.43 -7.04 -12.70
N PRO A 338 16.65 -8.27 -12.20
CA PRO A 338 15.97 -8.76 -11.00
C PRO A 338 16.24 -7.92 -9.75
N GLY A 339 17.38 -7.24 -9.65
CA GLY A 339 17.69 -6.34 -8.54
C GLY A 339 16.91 -5.02 -8.57
N PHE A 340 16.20 -4.71 -9.66
CA PHE A 340 15.46 -3.44 -9.81
C PHE A 340 13.99 -3.56 -9.42
N LEU A 341 13.52 -4.79 -9.16
CA LEU A 341 12.16 -5.08 -8.68
C LEU A 341 11.05 -4.42 -9.51
N TYR A 342 11.28 -4.28 -10.82
CA TYR A 342 10.29 -3.76 -11.75
C TYR A 342 9.25 -4.85 -12.05
N GLN A 343 8.01 -4.61 -11.65
CA GLN A 343 6.86 -5.46 -11.93
C GLN A 343 5.70 -4.62 -12.46
N GLN A 344 4.82 -5.22 -13.25
CA GLN A 344 3.59 -4.55 -13.67
C GLN A 344 2.58 -4.44 -12.50
N ASN A 345 1.51 -3.66 -12.69
CA ASN A 345 0.44 -3.45 -11.72
C ASN A 345 -0.94 -3.60 -12.38
N SER A 346 -1.74 -4.53 -11.89
CA SER A 346 -2.99 -5.02 -12.45
C SER A 346 -4.20 -4.78 -11.53
N MET A 347 -5.41 -5.12 -11.99
CA MET A 347 -6.62 -5.03 -11.18
C MET A 347 -6.55 -5.89 -9.90
N ARG A 348 -5.81 -7.01 -9.90
CA ARG A 348 -5.48 -7.76 -8.66
C ARG A 348 -4.80 -6.87 -7.63
N ASP A 349 -3.84 -6.05 -8.06
CA ASP A 349 -3.03 -5.24 -7.17
C ASP A 349 -3.84 -4.05 -6.61
N ALA A 350 -4.78 -3.51 -7.41
CA ALA A 350 -5.80 -2.58 -6.91
C ALA A 350 -6.66 -3.20 -5.78
N ILE A 351 -7.15 -4.42 -5.97
CA ILE A 351 -7.94 -5.13 -4.94
C ILE A 351 -7.09 -5.34 -3.68
N ILE A 352 -5.84 -5.76 -3.80
CA ILE A 352 -4.91 -5.91 -2.66
C ILE A 352 -4.73 -4.59 -1.91
N ALA A 353 -4.56 -3.47 -2.62
CA ALA A 353 -4.44 -2.15 -2.00
C ALA A 353 -5.71 -1.76 -1.22
N ALA A 354 -6.89 -1.96 -1.82
CA ALA A 354 -8.16 -1.67 -1.17
C ALA A 354 -8.40 -2.53 0.08
N LEU A 355 -8.07 -3.82 0.02
CA LEU A 355 -8.15 -4.74 1.15
C LEU A 355 -7.29 -4.28 2.34
N ASN A 356 -6.03 -3.92 2.09
CA ASN A 356 -5.11 -3.44 3.12
C ASN A 356 -5.57 -2.10 3.70
N ILE A 357 -5.98 -1.14 2.86
CA ILE A 357 -6.46 0.17 3.34
C ILE A 357 -7.70 -0.01 4.24
N ASN A 358 -8.64 -0.89 3.87
CA ASN A 358 -9.79 -1.22 4.72
C ASN A 358 -9.35 -1.82 6.06
N LEU A 359 -8.35 -2.71 6.06
CA LEU A 359 -7.78 -3.29 7.28
C LEU A 359 -7.13 -2.22 8.18
N PHE A 360 -6.34 -1.31 7.60
CA PHE A 360 -5.69 -0.24 8.33
C PHE A 360 -6.69 0.76 8.91
N ALA A 361 -7.75 1.10 8.17
CA ALA A 361 -8.81 1.96 8.66
C ALA A 361 -9.54 1.33 9.86
N ARG A 362 -9.79 0.01 9.83
CA ARG A 362 -10.40 -0.72 10.96
C ARG A 362 -9.50 -0.77 12.21
N HIS A 363 -8.19 -0.77 12.02
CA HIS A 363 -7.19 -0.76 13.09
C HIS A 363 -6.59 0.64 13.33
N ALA A 364 -7.29 1.70 12.91
CA ALA A 364 -6.78 3.06 12.95
C ALA A 364 -6.55 3.60 14.36
N ASP A 365 -6.97 2.90 15.41
CA ASP A 365 -6.67 3.23 16.79
C ASP A 365 -5.19 3.01 17.14
N ARG A 366 -4.55 2.01 16.52
CA ARG A 366 -3.13 1.65 16.70
C ARG A 366 -2.28 1.87 15.44
N VAL A 367 -2.81 1.57 14.26
CA VAL A 367 -2.14 1.79 12.97
C VAL A 367 -2.31 3.24 12.57
N ARG A 368 -1.23 4.01 12.65
CA ARG A 368 -1.24 5.47 12.36
C ARG A 368 -0.41 5.87 11.16
N MET A 369 0.32 4.93 10.58
CA MET A 369 1.12 5.16 9.37
C MET A 369 1.31 3.85 8.63
N THR A 370 1.25 3.90 7.31
CA THR A 370 1.73 2.83 6.45
C THR A 370 2.50 3.42 5.28
N ASN A 371 3.39 2.64 4.68
CA ASN A 371 4.08 3.04 3.46
C ASN A 371 4.08 1.86 2.49
N ILE A 372 3.38 2.02 1.37
CA ILE A 372 3.36 0.99 0.34
C ILE A 372 4.69 0.95 -0.41
N ALA A 373 5.18 -0.25 -0.66
CA ALA A 373 6.45 -0.49 -1.34
C ALA A 373 6.20 -0.75 -2.83
N GLN A 374 6.70 0.07 -3.75
CA GLN A 374 7.30 1.40 -3.54
C GLN A 374 6.58 2.44 -4.40
N MET A 375 7.07 3.68 -4.44
CA MET A 375 6.31 4.80 -4.99
C MET A 375 6.28 4.82 -6.54
N VAL A 376 7.41 4.56 -7.19
CA VAL A 376 7.57 4.64 -8.66
C VAL A 376 8.45 3.48 -9.15
N ASN A 377 8.09 2.82 -10.27
CA ASN A 377 8.84 1.75 -10.96
C ASN A 377 9.24 0.50 -10.17
N VAL A 378 8.99 0.45 -8.86
CA VAL A 378 9.51 -0.58 -7.96
C VAL A 378 8.34 -1.19 -7.20
N LEU A 379 8.27 -2.53 -7.20
CA LEU A 379 7.24 -3.30 -6.51
C LEU A 379 5.82 -2.81 -6.86
N GLN A 380 4.95 -2.58 -5.88
CA GLN A 380 3.56 -2.17 -6.11
C GLN A 380 3.44 -0.65 -6.35
N ALA A 381 4.08 -0.19 -7.43
CA ALA A 381 4.21 1.23 -7.75
C ALA A 381 2.87 1.97 -7.95
N MET A 382 2.83 3.25 -7.56
CA MET A 382 1.77 4.17 -7.99
C MET A 382 1.93 4.52 -9.48
N ILE A 383 3.17 4.67 -9.91
CA ILE A 383 3.50 5.21 -11.23
C ILE A 383 4.59 4.35 -11.87
N LEU A 384 4.43 4.05 -13.16
CA LEU A 384 5.51 3.50 -13.99
C LEU A 384 5.95 4.54 -15.00
N THR A 385 7.26 4.62 -15.24
CA THR A 385 7.87 5.55 -16.19
C THR A 385 8.84 4.83 -17.10
N ARG A 386 8.91 5.26 -18.36
CA ARG A 386 9.96 4.85 -19.29
C ARG A 386 10.24 6.02 -20.22
N ASP A 387 11.48 6.50 -20.19
CA ASP A 387 11.86 7.74 -20.87
C ASP A 387 10.91 8.89 -20.47
N ASP A 388 10.38 9.62 -21.44
CA ASP A 388 9.41 10.71 -21.29
C ASP A 388 7.96 10.22 -21.05
N LYS A 389 7.72 8.91 -21.05
CA LYS A 389 6.39 8.33 -20.81
C LYS A 389 6.17 8.04 -19.34
N MET A 390 4.90 8.13 -18.94
CA MET A 390 4.41 7.81 -17.61
C MET A 390 3.03 7.14 -17.73
N VAL A 391 2.74 6.19 -16.85
CA VAL A 391 1.41 5.59 -16.69
C VAL A 391 1.05 5.49 -15.20
N MET A 392 -0.20 5.82 -14.88
CA MET A 392 -0.78 5.62 -13.54
C MET A 392 -1.25 4.19 -13.40
N THR A 393 -0.91 3.55 -12.29
CA THR A 393 -1.27 2.14 -12.07
C THR A 393 -2.70 1.99 -11.52
N PRO A 394 -3.31 0.80 -11.62
CA PRO A 394 -4.53 0.49 -10.87
C PRO A 394 -4.41 0.81 -9.37
N THR A 395 -3.24 0.57 -8.77
CA THR A 395 -2.99 0.93 -7.37
C THR A 395 -3.05 2.44 -7.13
N TYR A 396 -2.50 3.29 -8.00
CA TYR A 396 -2.66 4.75 -7.93
C TYR A 396 -4.14 5.16 -7.87
N HIS A 397 -4.97 4.52 -8.70
CA HIS A 397 -6.39 4.84 -8.76
C HIS A 397 -7.15 4.47 -7.49
N VAL A 398 -6.72 3.41 -6.79
CA VAL A 398 -7.24 3.10 -5.45
C VAL A 398 -6.84 4.19 -4.45
N PHE A 399 -5.59 4.61 -4.41
CA PHE A 399 -5.16 5.72 -3.54
C PHE A 399 -5.92 7.02 -3.84
N ASP A 400 -6.19 7.33 -5.12
CA ASP A 400 -7.03 8.47 -5.51
C ASP A 400 -8.46 8.34 -4.98
N MET A 401 -9.09 7.17 -5.14
CA MET A 401 -10.46 6.93 -4.68
C MET A 401 -10.58 7.00 -3.16
N TYR A 402 -9.54 6.64 -2.41
CA TYR A 402 -9.53 6.63 -0.95
C TYR A 402 -9.08 7.95 -0.30
N LYS A 403 -8.82 9.02 -1.06
CA LYS A 403 -8.51 10.34 -0.49
C LYS A 403 -9.50 10.81 0.60
N PRO A 404 -10.82 10.57 0.53
CA PRO A 404 -11.75 10.95 1.59
C PRO A 404 -11.50 10.29 2.95
N PHE A 405 -10.68 9.24 3.02
CA PHE A 405 -10.29 8.58 4.26
C PHE A 405 -9.14 9.29 4.99
N GLN A 406 -8.42 10.19 4.31
CA GLN A 406 -7.32 10.92 4.93
C GLN A 406 -7.84 11.87 6.01
N ASP A 407 -7.41 11.64 7.26
CA ASP A 407 -7.82 12.41 8.44
C ASP A 407 -9.31 12.31 8.80
N ALA A 408 -10.02 11.34 8.23
CA ALA A 408 -11.44 11.10 8.48
C ALA A 408 -11.67 10.32 9.79
N THR A 409 -12.91 10.30 10.27
CA THR A 409 -13.32 9.50 11.43
C THR A 409 -13.83 8.15 10.94
N PHE A 410 -13.24 7.05 11.40
CA PHE A 410 -13.71 5.71 11.06
C PHE A 410 -15.12 5.46 11.60
N LEU A 411 -15.98 4.81 10.81
CA LEU A 411 -17.33 4.41 11.21
C LEU A 411 -17.40 2.89 11.28
N PRO A 412 -17.66 2.28 12.46
CA PRO A 412 -17.74 0.84 12.60
C PRO A 412 -18.79 0.21 11.68
N LEU A 413 -18.46 -0.98 11.17
CA LEU A 413 -19.31 -1.78 10.31
C LEU A 413 -19.47 -3.18 10.89
N GLU A 414 -20.70 -3.71 10.86
CA GLU A 414 -20.95 -5.14 10.92
C GLU A 414 -21.11 -5.67 9.50
N LEU A 415 -20.43 -6.77 9.18
CA LEU A 415 -20.34 -7.30 7.83
C LEU A 415 -20.72 -8.78 7.83
N ALA A 416 -21.70 -9.15 7.02
CA ALA A 416 -21.93 -10.54 6.63
C ALA A 416 -21.69 -10.66 5.13
N SER A 417 -20.65 -11.43 4.77
CA SER A 417 -20.19 -11.62 3.39
C SER A 417 -20.41 -13.06 2.95
N PRO A 418 -20.78 -13.32 1.69
CA PRO A 418 -20.58 -14.65 1.11
C PRO A 418 -19.08 -14.96 1.01
N TRP A 419 -18.76 -16.22 0.80
CA TRP A 419 -17.39 -16.67 0.59
C TRP A 419 -17.05 -16.70 -0.90
N TYR A 420 -15.87 -16.20 -1.24
CA TYR A 420 -15.17 -16.53 -2.48
C TYR A 420 -14.21 -17.68 -2.18
N SER A 421 -14.27 -18.74 -2.97
CA SER A 421 -13.45 -19.94 -2.80
C SER A 421 -12.91 -20.42 -4.13
N ARG A 422 -11.63 -20.78 -4.15
CA ARG A 422 -10.96 -21.42 -5.28
C ARG A 422 -9.92 -22.41 -4.77
N ASP A 423 -10.07 -23.68 -5.15
CA ASP A 423 -9.28 -24.80 -4.63
C ASP A 423 -9.27 -24.80 -3.08
N GLN A 424 -8.09 -24.75 -2.45
CA GLN A 424 -7.97 -24.69 -0.98
C GLN A 424 -8.10 -23.29 -0.37
N TRP A 425 -8.25 -22.25 -1.19
CA TRP A 425 -8.27 -20.86 -0.72
C TRP A 425 -9.71 -20.38 -0.59
N ALA A 426 -10.09 -19.91 0.60
CA ALA A 426 -11.39 -19.34 0.89
C ALA A 426 -11.23 -18.03 1.67
N MET A 427 -12.01 -17.02 1.31
CA MET A 427 -11.98 -15.69 1.92
C MET A 427 -13.35 -15.00 1.80
N PRO A 428 -13.65 -13.97 2.61
CA PRO A 428 -14.81 -13.12 2.38
C PRO A 428 -14.78 -12.52 0.96
N ALA A 429 -15.90 -12.65 0.25
CA ALA A 429 -16.07 -12.05 -1.07
C ALA A 429 -16.18 -10.51 -1.00
N LEU A 430 -16.68 -9.97 0.11
CA LEU A 430 -16.81 -8.53 0.36
C LEU A 430 -15.81 -8.08 1.43
N SER A 431 -15.10 -6.99 1.12
CA SER A 431 -14.41 -6.16 2.11
C SER A 431 -15.01 -4.76 2.09
N ALA A 432 -15.16 -4.16 3.27
CA ALA A 432 -15.78 -2.84 3.41
C ALA A 432 -15.10 -2.01 4.51
N ALA A 433 -15.10 -0.69 4.32
CA ALA A 433 -14.76 0.30 5.34
C ALA A 433 -15.59 1.57 5.11
N ALA A 434 -15.88 2.30 6.18
CA ALA A 434 -16.61 3.56 6.09
C ALA A 434 -15.96 4.62 6.96
N VAL A 435 -16.06 5.87 6.52
CA VAL A 435 -15.55 7.03 7.24
C VAL A 435 -16.53 8.19 7.14
N ARG A 436 -16.44 9.09 8.11
CA ARG A 436 -16.98 10.46 8.02
C ARG A 436 -15.81 11.41 7.84
N ASP A 437 -15.76 12.09 6.70
CA ASP A 437 -14.69 13.03 6.38
C ASP A 437 -14.73 14.30 7.25
N SER A 438 -13.74 15.17 7.07
CA SER A 438 -13.66 16.44 7.81
C SER A 438 -14.78 17.44 7.48
N ALA A 439 -15.49 17.27 6.37
CA ALA A 439 -16.67 18.05 6.00
C ALA A 439 -17.99 17.45 6.54
N GLY A 440 -17.91 16.29 7.20
CA GLY A 440 -19.06 15.57 7.75
C GLY A 440 -19.76 14.64 6.76
N ILE A 441 -19.18 14.44 5.57
CA ILE A 441 -19.71 13.57 4.52
C ILE A 441 -19.32 12.12 4.81
N VAL A 442 -20.28 11.20 4.63
CA VAL A 442 -20.04 9.77 4.84
C VAL A 442 -19.60 9.12 3.53
N HIS A 443 -18.48 8.40 3.58
CA HIS A 443 -17.95 7.61 2.46
C HIS A 443 -17.91 6.14 2.82
N ILE A 444 -18.27 5.28 1.87
CA ILE A 444 -18.27 3.82 2.04
C ILE A 444 -17.46 3.19 0.92
N ALA A 445 -16.38 2.52 1.27
CA ALA A 445 -15.59 1.70 0.37
C ALA A 445 -16.11 0.27 0.38
N LEU A 446 -16.34 -0.31 -0.80
CA LEU A 446 -16.76 -1.70 -1.00
C LEU A 446 -15.82 -2.35 -2.00
N THR A 447 -15.32 -3.55 -1.70
CA THR A 447 -14.43 -4.31 -2.59
C THR A 447 -14.97 -5.72 -2.78
N ASN A 448 -15.28 -6.10 -4.01
CA ASN A 448 -15.63 -7.46 -4.39
C ASN A 448 -14.37 -8.22 -4.80
N THR A 449 -14.00 -9.23 -4.03
CA THR A 449 -12.83 -10.07 -4.29
C THR A 449 -13.13 -11.22 -5.24
N ASP A 450 -14.40 -11.58 -5.45
CA ASP A 450 -14.80 -12.64 -6.38
C ASP A 450 -14.55 -12.17 -7.82
N PRO A 451 -13.72 -12.88 -8.60
CA PRO A 451 -13.36 -12.45 -9.94
C PRO A 451 -14.42 -12.72 -10.99
N ASN A 452 -15.45 -13.50 -10.66
CA ASN A 452 -16.40 -14.03 -11.64
C ASN A 452 -17.86 -13.70 -11.33
N ARG A 453 -18.18 -13.32 -10.08
CA ARG A 453 -19.57 -13.12 -9.65
C ARG A 453 -19.81 -11.71 -9.10
N PRO A 454 -20.77 -10.96 -9.67
CA PRO A 454 -21.29 -9.77 -9.00
C PRO A 454 -22.07 -10.17 -7.75
N MET A 455 -22.25 -9.23 -6.82
CA MET A 455 -23.03 -9.44 -5.61
C MET A 455 -23.97 -8.27 -5.32
N THR A 456 -25.06 -8.55 -4.62
CA THR A 456 -25.93 -7.51 -4.06
C THR A 456 -25.54 -7.24 -2.62
N VAL A 457 -25.16 -6.00 -2.31
CA VAL A 457 -24.88 -5.54 -0.95
C VAL A 457 -26.05 -4.71 -0.45
N THR A 458 -26.62 -5.09 0.69
CA THR A 458 -27.63 -4.27 1.39
C THR A 458 -27.02 -3.69 2.66
N ALA A 459 -26.96 -2.37 2.75
CA ALA A 459 -26.41 -1.65 3.87
C ALA A 459 -27.51 -0.92 4.66
N LYS A 460 -27.62 -1.22 5.95
CA LYS A 460 -28.36 -0.42 6.93
C LYS A 460 -27.46 0.74 7.40
N LEU A 461 -27.99 1.95 7.40
CA LEU A 461 -27.23 3.17 7.67
C LEU A 461 -27.65 3.79 9.02
N GLU A 462 -27.20 3.22 10.13
CA GLU A 462 -27.57 3.72 11.47
C GLU A 462 -26.85 5.04 11.77
N GLY A 463 -27.63 6.05 12.19
CA GLY A 463 -27.11 7.39 12.48
C GLY A 463 -26.72 8.21 11.23
N VAL A 464 -27.08 7.77 10.02
CA VAL A 464 -26.86 8.52 8.78
C VAL A 464 -28.20 8.82 8.11
N THR A 465 -28.43 10.10 7.82
CA THR A 465 -29.54 10.52 6.94
C THR A 465 -28.93 10.95 5.62
N ALA A 466 -29.26 10.26 4.54
CA ALA A 466 -28.80 10.56 3.19
C ALA A 466 -29.97 10.49 2.22
N SER A 467 -29.98 11.39 1.25
CA SER A 467 -30.99 11.47 0.19
C SER A 467 -30.41 11.23 -1.19
N MET A 468 -29.08 11.22 -1.30
CA MET A 468 -28.36 10.96 -2.54
C MET A 468 -27.15 10.06 -2.26
N VAL A 469 -26.85 9.22 -3.24
CA VAL A 469 -25.64 8.41 -3.28
C VAL A 469 -24.97 8.64 -4.63
N GLU A 470 -23.70 8.98 -4.59
CA GLU A 470 -22.83 9.03 -5.75
C GLU A 470 -21.74 7.98 -5.61
N GLY A 471 -21.27 7.44 -6.72
CA GLY A 471 -20.28 6.38 -6.71
C GLY A 471 -19.20 6.55 -7.77
N ARG A 472 -18.02 6.02 -7.46
CA ARG A 472 -16.97 5.72 -8.44
C ARG A 472 -16.63 4.23 -8.35
N ILE A 473 -16.37 3.60 -9.48
CA ILE A 473 -15.94 2.21 -9.57
C ILE A 473 -14.61 2.12 -10.31
N LEU A 474 -13.70 1.30 -9.77
CA LEU A 474 -12.53 0.77 -10.45
C LEU A 474 -12.77 -0.71 -10.70
N THR A 475 -12.78 -1.12 -11.96
CA THR A 475 -12.86 -2.51 -12.42
C THR A 475 -12.25 -2.59 -13.82
N ALA A 476 -12.21 -3.78 -14.41
CA ALA A 476 -11.61 -4.03 -15.71
C ALA A 476 -12.25 -5.25 -16.39
N PRO A 477 -11.86 -5.63 -17.61
CA PRO A 477 -12.33 -6.89 -18.22
C PRO A 477 -11.87 -8.16 -17.49
N SER A 478 -10.77 -8.10 -16.73
CA SER A 478 -10.28 -9.21 -15.91
C SER A 478 -9.35 -8.74 -14.79
N VAL A 479 -9.08 -9.62 -13.82
CA VAL A 479 -8.11 -9.36 -12.73
C VAL A 479 -6.67 -9.14 -13.21
N GLN A 480 -6.31 -9.62 -14.41
CA GLN A 480 -4.99 -9.43 -15.04
C GLN A 480 -4.86 -8.10 -15.80
N SER A 481 -5.97 -7.40 -16.02
CA SER A 481 -5.98 -6.14 -16.76
C SER A 481 -5.12 -5.10 -16.04
N HIS A 482 -4.31 -4.36 -16.81
CA HIS A 482 -3.34 -3.40 -16.32
C HIS A 482 -3.15 -2.26 -17.30
N ASN A 483 -2.56 -1.17 -16.83
CA ASN A 483 -2.18 -0.05 -17.67
C ASN A 483 -0.72 -0.22 -18.13
N ASP A 484 -0.42 0.17 -19.37
CA ASP A 484 0.94 0.23 -19.87
C ASP A 484 1.16 1.49 -20.73
N PHE A 485 2.36 1.65 -21.27
CA PHE A 485 2.71 2.84 -22.07
C PHE A 485 2.02 2.93 -23.45
N GLY A 486 1.41 1.84 -23.93
CA GLY A 486 0.60 1.81 -25.16
C GLY A 486 -0.90 1.93 -24.88
N SER A 487 -1.35 1.46 -23.72
CA SER A 487 -2.74 1.48 -23.25
C SER A 487 -2.79 2.00 -21.80
N PRO A 488 -2.66 3.32 -21.57
CA PRO A 488 -2.46 3.86 -20.23
C PRO A 488 -3.72 3.94 -19.36
N ASP A 489 -4.90 3.69 -19.93
CA ASP A 489 -6.21 3.95 -19.32
C ASP A 489 -7.15 2.73 -19.35
N VAL A 490 -6.61 1.51 -19.44
CA VAL A 490 -7.40 0.25 -19.45
C VAL A 490 -8.16 0.08 -18.14
N VAL A 491 -7.51 0.40 -17.03
CA VAL A 491 -8.04 0.28 -15.67
C VAL A 491 -8.00 1.66 -15.03
N ARG A 492 -9.15 2.32 -14.96
CA ARG A 492 -9.30 3.66 -14.38
C ARG A 492 -10.68 3.82 -13.72
N PRO A 493 -10.83 4.71 -12.73
CA PRO A 493 -12.13 4.95 -12.10
C PRO A 493 -13.11 5.58 -13.08
N VAL A 494 -14.35 5.11 -13.07
CA VAL A 494 -15.49 5.70 -13.80
C VAL A 494 -16.66 5.95 -12.85
N PRO A 495 -17.64 6.81 -13.21
CA PRO A 495 -18.86 6.96 -12.41
C PRO A 495 -19.56 5.62 -12.21
N PHE A 496 -20.10 5.41 -11.01
CA PHE A 496 -20.83 4.19 -10.64
C PHE A 496 -22.27 4.51 -10.29
N SER A 497 -23.20 3.88 -11.00
CA SER A 497 -24.65 4.06 -10.83
C SER A 497 -25.36 2.82 -10.28
N GLY A 498 -24.61 1.81 -9.81
CA GLY A 498 -25.17 0.57 -9.26
C GLY A 498 -25.60 0.67 -7.79
N ALA A 499 -25.67 1.88 -7.22
CA ALA A 499 -26.09 2.13 -5.84
C ALA A 499 -27.41 2.91 -5.80
N THR A 500 -28.31 2.50 -4.91
CA THR A 500 -29.62 3.14 -4.70
C THR A 500 -29.91 3.31 -3.21
N LEU A 501 -30.51 4.44 -2.85
CA LEU A 501 -31.00 4.69 -1.50
C LEU A 501 -32.53 4.64 -1.51
N SER A 502 -33.11 3.81 -0.65
CA SER A 502 -34.56 3.71 -0.48
C SER A 502 -34.90 3.40 0.97
N GLN A 503 -35.82 4.17 1.57
CA GLN A 503 -36.33 3.96 2.92
C GLN A 503 -35.24 3.81 4.01
N GLY A 504 -34.11 4.53 3.86
CA GLY A 504 -32.98 4.47 4.81
C GLY A 504 -32.06 3.26 4.65
N ALA A 505 -32.29 2.41 3.65
CA ALA A 505 -31.37 1.34 3.25
C ALA A 505 -30.66 1.69 1.94
N LEU A 506 -29.37 1.36 1.89
CA LEU A 506 -28.55 1.44 0.68
C LEU A 506 -28.46 0.05 0.05
N THR A 507 -28.83 -0.08 -1.22
CA THR A 507 -28.64 -1.32 -1.99
C THR A 507 -27.65 -1.07 -3.12
N VAL A 508 -26.66 -1.94 -3.25
CA VAL A 508 -25.58 -1.84 -4.22
C VAL A 508 -25.47 -3.14 -5.01
N THR A 509 -25.56 -3.06 -6.34
CA THR A 509 -25.14 -4.13 -7.24
C THR A 509 -23.66 -3.95 -7.51
N LEU A 510 -22.83 -4.69 -6.77
CA LEU A 510 -21.37 -4.59 -6.80
C LEU A 510 -20.80 -5.58 -7.83
N PRO A 511 -20.19 -5.11 -8.94
CA PRO A 511 -19.61 -5.99 -9.96
C PRO A 511 -18.49 -6.88 -9.41
N GLU A 512 -18.19 -7.97 -10.10
CA GLU A 512 -17.01 -8.80 -9.87
C GLU A 512 -15.70 -7.98 -9.92
N HIS A 513 -14.68 -8.47 -9.20
CA HIS A 513 -13.33 -7.90 -9.10
C HIS A 513 -13.28 -6.36 -9.11
N SER A 514 -14.08 -5.73 -8.26
CA SER A 514 -14.29 -4.28 -8.30
C SER A 514 -13.99 -3.61 -6.96
N VAL A 515 -13.57 -2.35 -7.05
CA VAL A 515 -13.45 -1.43 -5.91
C VAL A 515 -14.41 -0.28 -6.16
N VAL A 516 -15.35 -0.06 -5.25
CA VAL A 516 -16.34 1.02 -5.30
C VAL A 516 -16.15 1.95 -4.11
N MET A 517 -16.15 3.25 -4.39
CA MET A 517 -16.23 4.30 -3.37
C MET A 517 -17.56 5.03 -3.51
N LEU A 518 -18.39 4.96 -2.48
CA LEU A 518 -19.67 5.65 -2.41
C LEU A 518 -19.56 6.89 -1.53
N THR A 519 -20.26 7.95 -1.91
CA THR A 519 -20.40 9.19 -1.15
C THR A 519 -21.88 9.41 -0.86
N LEU A 520 -22.23 9.55 0.41
CA LEU A 520 -23.59 9.79 0.86
C LEU A 520 -23.80 11.28 1.14
N GLY A 521 -24.72 11.89 0.40
CA GLY A 521 -25.04 13.31 0.51
C GLY A 521 -26.44 13.58 1.07
N GLN A 522 -26.65 14.81 1.53
CA GLN A 522 -27.98 15.38 1.77
C GLN A 522 -28.31 16.41 0.69
N VAL A 523 -29.60 16.52 0.30
CA VAL A 523 -30.06 17.66 -0.48
C VAL A 523 -29.91 18.91 0.40
N THR A 524 -28.92 19.74 0.11
CA THR A 524 -28.95 21.14 0.53
C THR A 524 -30.15 21.78 -0.15
N ARG A 525 -31.23 22.01 0.60
CA ARG A 525 -32.28 22.94 0.15
C ARG A 525 -31.62 24.31 0.10
N ASN A 526 -31.35 24.80 -1.12
CA ASN A 526 -31.03 26.21 -1.35
C ASN A 526 -32.23 27.08 -1.01
#